data_AF-A0AAV5BLD2-F1
#
_entry.id   AF-A0AAV5BLD2-F1
#
_cell.length_a   1.000
_cell.length_b   1.000
_cell.length_c   1.000
_cell.angle_alpha   90.00
_cell.angle_beta   90.00
_cell.angle_gamma   90.00
#
_symmetry.space_group_name_H-M   'P 1'
#
loop_
_entity.id
_entity.type
_entity.pdbx_description
1 polymer ?
#
loop_
_entity_poly.entity_id
_entity_poly.type
_entity_poly.pdbx_seq_one_letter_code
_entity_poly.pdbx_strand_id
1 'polypeptide(L)'
;MLNPTELTDPKCKVFYVWFDALIGYVSITASYTPEWEKWWKNPDNVELYRFMGKDNVPFHTIMFPSTLLGTGENWTMMKSISVTEYLNYEGGT
;
A
#
# COMPACT_ATOMS: atom_id res chain seq x y z
N MET A 1 19.83 21.93 -4.90
CA MET A 1 18.43 22.05 -5.33
C MET A 1 18.40 21.81 -6.84
N LEU A 2 17.35 21.17 -7.35
CA LEU A 2 17.15 20.98 -8.79
C LEU A 2 16.83 22.33 -9.46
N ASN A 3 17.30 22.53 -10.69
CA ASN A 3 17.02 23.75 -11.46
C ASN A 3 15.60 23.69 -12.06
N PRO A 4 14.97 24.84 -12.40
CA PRO A 4 13.57 24.88 -12.84
C PRO A 4 13.21 23.98 -14.03
N THR A 5 14.16 23.72 -14.92
CA THR A 5 14.02 22.80 -16.07
C THR A 5 14.08 21.33 -15.68
N GLU A 6 14.78 20.97 -14.60
CA GLU A 6 14.78 19.61 -14.04
C GLU A 6 13.50 19.33 -13.25
N LEU A 7 12.85 20.39 -12.73
CA LEU A 7 11.55 20.27 -12.06
C LEU A 7 10.40 19.92 -13.03
N THR A 8 10.57 20.06 -14.34
CA THR A 8 9.54 19.70 -15.33
C THR A 8 9.83 18.39 -16.05
N ASP A 9 11.07 17.88 -16.00
CA ASP A 9 11.40 16.57 -16.58
C ASP A 9 10.81 15.44 -15.72
N PRO A 10 9.89 14.61 -16.26
CA PRO A 10 9.35 13.46 -15.55
C PRO A 10 10.42 12.46 -15.10
N LYS A 11 11.57 12.37 -15.78
CA LYS A 11 12.66 11.44 -15.44
C LYS A 11 13.38 11.82 -14.15
N CYS A 12 13.30 13.10 -13.76
CA CYS A 12 13.85 13.60 -12.50
C CYS A 12 12.84 13.50 -11.35
N LYS A 13 11.61 13.03 -11.61
CA LYS A 13 10.55 12.86 -10.61
C LYS A 13 10.43 11.40 -10.22
N VAL A 14 10.11 11.19 -8.95
CA VAL A 14 9.77 9.88 -8.39
C VAL A 14 8.36 9.92 -7.84
N PHE A 15 7.74 8.74 -7.73
CA PHE A 15 6.47 8.63 -7.03
C PHE A 15 6.66 9.00 -5.56
N TYR A 16 5.65 9.64 -4.99
CA TYR A 16 5.63 9.93 -3.57
C TYR A 16 5.46 8.63 -2.79
N VAL A 17 6.24 8.45 -1.72
CA VAL A 17 6.31 7.17 -1.01
C VAL A 17 4.95 6.68 -0.49
N TRP A 18 4.05 7.59 -0.10
CA TRP A 18 2.72 7.21 0.38
C TRP A 18 1.76 6.76 -0.73
N PHE A 19 2.16 6.91 -1.99
CA PHE A 19 1.47 6.32 -3.14
C PHE A 19 1.99 4.90 -3.40
N ASP A 20 3.31 4.69 -3.51
CA ASP A 20 3.89 3.43 -3.97
C ASP A 20 4.29 2.44 -2.86
N ALA A 21 4.45 2.87 -1.61
CA ALA A 21 4.77 1.96 -0.49
C ALA A 21 3.72 0.86 -0.31
N LEU A 22 2.44 1.17 -0.59
CA LEU A 22 1.33 0.22 -0.49
C LEU A 22 1.36 -0.83 -1.62
N ILE A 23 1.93 -0.47 -2.79
CA ILE A 23 2.18 -1.40 -3.90
C ILE A 23 3.30 -2.39 -3.51
N GLY A 24 4.14 -2.02 -2.54
CA GLY A 24 5.16 -2.87 -1.95
C GLY A 24 4.68 -4.26 -1.53
N TYR A 25 3.45 -4.39 -1.00
CA TYR A 25 2.91 -5.72 -0.64
C TYR A 25 2.75 -6.65 -1.86
N VAL A 26 2.32 -6.09 -2.99
CA VAL A 26 2.15 -6.82 -4.24
C VAL A 26 3.52 -7.19 -4.80
N SER A 27 4.46 -6.24 -4.83
CA SER A 27 5.81 -6.48 -5.38
C SER A 27 6.63 -7.47 -4.55
N ILE A 28 6.50 -7.46 -3.21
CA ILE A 28 7.10 -8.47 -2.33
C ILE A 28 6.56 -9.86 -2.67
N THR A 29 5.24 -9.99 -2.89
CA THR A 29 4.62 -11.27 -3.26
C THR A 29 5.09 -11.73 -4.65
N ALA A 30 5.16 -10.81 -5.61
CA ALA A 30 5.69 -11.07 -6.96
C ALA A 30 7.17 -11.48 -6.96
N SER A 31 7.96 -10.95 -6.03
CA SER A 31 9.36 -11.34 -5.84
C SER A 31 9.49 -12.72 -5.21
N TYR A 32 8.50 -13.14 -4.42
CA TYR A 32 8.45 -14.47 -3.82
C TYR A 32 7.98 -15.55 -4.80
N THR A 33 6.98 -15.26 -5.63
CA THR A 33 6.39 -16.25 -6.55
C THR A 33 5.89 -15.61 -7.86
N PRO A 34 6.09 -16.28 -9.02
CA PRO A 34 5.48 -15.84 -10.29
C PRO A 34 3.95 -15.92 -10.27
N GLU A 35 3.35 -16.69 -9.34
CA GLU A 35 1.91 -16.88 -9.21
C GLU A 35 1.25 -15.86 -8.27
N TRP A 36 1.88 -14.70 -8.04
CA TRP A 36 1.42 -13.69 -7.07
C TRP A 36 0.00 -13.18 -7.34
N GLU A 37 -0.45 -13.19 -8.59
CA GLU A 37 -1.82 -12.80 -8.96
C GLU A 37 -2.88 -13.71 -8.32
N LYS A 38 -2.56 -14.97 -8.00
CA LYS A 38 -3.48 -15.86 -7.28
C LYS A 38 -3.81 -15.38 -5.86
N TRP A 39 -2.99 -14.47 -5.31
CA TRP A 39 -3.20 -13.84 -4.01
C TRP A 39 -3.85 -12.46 -4.15
N TRP A 40 -3.39 -11.66 -5.12
CA TRP A 40 -3.78 -10.24 -5.24
C TRP A 40 -4.88 -9.97 -6.25
N LYS A 41 -5.25 -10.92 -7.11
CA LYS A 41 -6.33 -10.82 -8.11
C LYS A 41 -7.29 -12.01 -8.03
N ASN A 42 -7.61 -12.45 -6.83
CA ASN A 42 -8.48 -13.60 -6.57
C ASN A 42 -9.40 -13.36 -5.37
N PRO A 43 -10.23 -12.30 -5.40
CA PRO A 43 -11.05 -11.89 -4.26
C PRO A 43 -12.04 -12.96 -3.80
N ASP A 44 -12.44 -13.89 -4.67
CA ASP A 44 -13.41 -14.94 -4.32
C ASP A 44 -12.82 -16.04 -3.42
N ASN A 45 -11.49 -16.21 -3.43
CA ASN A 45 -10.82 -17.29 -2.70
C ASN A 45 -9.78 -16.77 -1.68
N VAL A 46 -9.56 -15.46 -1.61
CA VAL A 46 -8.54 -14.86 -0.74
C VAL A 46 -9.20 -13.84 0.19
N GLU A 47 -9.08 -14.09 1.49
CA GLU A 47 -9.42 -13.10 2.51
C GLU A 47 -8.16 -12.34 2.95
N LEU A 48 -8.11 -11.04 2.65
CA LEU A 48 -6.96 -10.20 2.98
C LEU A 48 -7.13 -9.53 4.36
N TYR A 49 -6.23 -9.86 5.28
CA TYR A 49 -6.13 -9.27 6.62
C TYR A 49 -4.91 -8.36 6.70
N ARG A 50 -5.07 -7.17 7.31
CA ARG A 50 -3.96 -6.21 7.48
C ARG A 50 -3.76 -5.86 8.95
N PHE A 51 -2.51 -5.86 9.38
CA PHE A 51 -2.11 -5.49 10.74
C PHE A 51 -1.21 -4.27 10.67
N MET A 52 -1.53 -3.22 11.44
CA MET A 52 -0.76 -1.98 11.46
C MET A 52 -1.02 -1.14 12.72
N GLY A 53 -0.16 -0.15 12.97
CA GLY A 53 -0.47 0.93 13.91
C GLY A 53 -1.47 1.94 13.34
N LYS A 54 -2.17 2.67 14.22
CA LYS A 54 -3.28 3.57 13.84
C LYS A 54 -2.97 4.62 12.78
N ASP A 55 -1.73 5.10 12.70
CA ASP A 55 -1.36 6.18 11.78
C ASP A 55 -1.42 5.75 10.31
N ASN A 56 -1.36 4.44 10.04
CA ASN A 56 -1.42 3.92 8.68
C ASN A 56 -2.86 3.76 8.16
N VAL A 57 -3.88 3.87 9.02
CA VAL A 57 -5.27 3.53 8.65
C VAL A 57 -5.76 4.25 7.39
N PRO A 58 -5.62 5.59 7.23
CA PRO A 58 -6.16 6.27 6.04
C PRO A 58 -5.55 5.78 4.72
N PHE A 59 -4.26 5.39 4.76
CA PHE A 59 -3.57 4.90 3.57
C PHE A 59 -4.12 3.54 3.14
N HIS A 60 -4.48 2.68 4.08
CA HIS A 60 -4.93 1.32 3.83
C HIS A 60 -6.44 1.16 3.65
N THR A 61 -7.25 2.10 4.15
CA THR A 61 -8.72 2.05 4.05
C THR A 61 -9.28 2.95 2.95
N ILE A 62 -8.54 3.99 2.54
CA ILE A 62 -9.01 4.95 1.54
C ILE A 62 -8.05 5.01 0.34
N MET A 63 -6.79 5.40 0.55
CA MET A 63 -5.87 5.67 -0.57
C MET A 63 -5.60 4.42 -1.40
N PHE A 64 -5.13 3.33 -0.78
CA PHE A 64 -4.80 2.11 -1.52
C PHE A 64 -6.02 1.46 -2.18
N PRO A 65 -7.17 1.29 -1.48
CA PRO A 65 -8.39 0.81 -2.13
C PRO A 65 -8.81 1.66 -3.33
N SER A 66 -8.70 3.00 -3.23
CA SER A 66 -9.01 3.89 -4.36
C SER A 66 -8.06 3.68 -5.54
N THR A 67 -6.76 3.54 -5.29
CA THR A 67 -5.76 3.24 -6.33
C THR A 67 -6.08 1.91 -7.02
N LEU A 68 -6.39 0.85 -6.25
CA LEU A 68 -6.74 -0.47 -6.81
C LEU A 68 -8.02 -0.40 -7.65
N LEU A 69 -9.08 0.24 -7.14
CA LEU A 69 -10.33 0.44 -7.88
C LEU A 69 -10.11 1.24 -9.17
N GLY A 70 -9.24 2.25 -9.13
CA GLY A 70 -8.90 3.09 -10.30
C GLY A 70 -8.24 2.33 -11.45
N THR A 71 -7.65 1.15 -11.20
CA THR A 71 -7.11 0.29 -12.28
C THR A 71 -8.19 -0.39 -13.12
N GLY A 72 -9.41 -0.55 -12.57
CA GLY A 72 -10.48 -1.32 -13.22
C GLY A 72 -10.29 -2.85 -13.17
N GLU A 73 -9.28 -3.36 -12.46
CA GLU A 73 -9.01 -4.79 -12.36
C GLU A 73 -9.63 -5.42 -11.10
N ASN A 74 -9.79 -6.76 -11.12
CA ASN A 74 -10.41 -7.52 -10.04
C ASN A 74 -9.42 -7.85 -8.91
N TRP A 75 -9.03 -6.83 -8.14
CA TRP A 75 -8.09 -6.97 -7.03
C TRP A 75 -8.71 -7.63 -5.79
N THR A 76 -7.90 -8.39 -5.06
CA THR A 76 -8.22 -8.85 -3.71
C THR A 76 -8.26 -7.66 -2.77
N MET A 77 -9.47 -7.31 -2.33
CA MET A 77 -9.69 -6.20 -1.40
C MET A 77 -9.57 -6.65 0.06
N MET A 78 -9.23 -5.70 0.92
CA MET A 78 -9.09 -5.95 2.35
C MET A 78 -10.43 -6.40 2.95
N LYS A 79 -10.43 -7.56 3.61
CA LYS A 79 -11.57 -8.08 4.36
C LYS A 79 -11.66 -7.46 5.75
N SER A 80 -10.52 -7.39 6.43
CA SER A 80 -10.43 -6.87 7.79
C SER A 80 -9.09 -6.18 8.04
N ILE A 81 -9.12 -5.18 8.93
CA ILE A 81 -7.97 -4.45 9.41
C ILE A 81 -7.91 -4.56 10.93
N SER A 82 -6.77 -4.98 11.45
CA SER A 82 -6.47 -4.99 12.87
C SER A 82 -5.49 -3.87 13.17
N VAL A 83 -5.94 -2.93 14.00
CA VAL A 83 -5.20 -1.71 14.30
C VAL A 83 -4.80 -1.71 15.76
N THR A 84 -3.53 -1.45 16.04
CA THR A 84 -3.05 -1.27 17.41
C THR A 84 -2.82 0.21 17.71
N GLU A 85 -3.12 0.60 18.94
CA GLU A 85 -2.67 1.87 19.52
C GLU A 85 -1.16 1.87 19.74
N TYR A 86 -0.62 3.01 20.19
CA TYR A 86 0.80 3.12 20.50
C TYR A 86 1.22 2.24 21.67
N LEU A 87 2.45 1.75 21.59
CA LEU A 87 3.13 1.12 22.71
C LEU A 87 3.96 2.19 23.43
N ASN A 88 3.60 2.48 24.67
CA ASN A 88 4.31 3.45 25.50
C ASN A 88 5.36 2.76 26.37
N TYR A 89 6.55 3.36 26.48
CA TYR A 89 7.66 2.86 27.28
C TYR A 89 7.93 3.79 28.47
N GLU A 90 8.09 3.22 29.68
CA GLU A 90 8.44 3.95 30.92
C GLU A 90 7.61 5.22 31.23
N GLY A 91 6.34 5.24 30.83
CA GLY A 91 5.43 6.36 31.10
C GLY A 91 5.55 7.52 30.11
N GLY A 92 6.28 7.37 29.01
CA GLY A 92 6.16 8.26 27.85
C GLY A 92 4.72 8.24 27.32
N THR A 93 4.19 9.42 26.98
CA THR A 93 2.90 9.56 26.28
C THR A 93 3.08 9.47 24.78
#